data_AF-A0A7S0K7H7-F1
#
_entry.id   AF-A0A7S0K7H7-F1
#
_cell.length_a   1.000
_cell.length_b   1.000
_cell.length_c   1.000
_cell.angle_alpha   90.00
_cell.angle_beta   90.00
_cell.angle_gamma   90.00
#
_symmetry.space_group_name_H-M   'P 1'
#
loop_
_entity.id
_entity.type
_entity.pdbx_description
1 polymer ?
#
loop_
_entity_poly.entity_id
_entity_poly.type
_entity_poly.pdbx_seq_one_letter_code
_entity_poly.pdbx_strand_id
1 'polypeptide(L)'
;RYARVYEELLAVPVIKGRKSEKEKFAGGLYTTTVEAFIPSNGRAIQGATSHCLGQNFAKMFKIAFSDESSKEGGGAAAAAGASAAAADAETDAGAEASA
;
A
#
# COMPACT_ATOMS: atom_id res chain seq x y z
N ARG A 1 10.87 0.90 -1.89
CA ARG A 1 11.54 0.70 -3.20
C ARG A 1 11.74 2.03 -3.95
N TYR A 2 10.72 2.89 -4.02
CA TYR A 2 10.74 4.16 -4.75
C TYR A 2 11.85 5.16 -4.42
N ALA A 3 12.29 5.28 -3.17
CA ALA A 3 13.34 6.26 -2.84
C ALA A 3 14.61 6.11 -3.69
N ARG A 4 15.00 4.87 -4.04
CA ARG A 4 16.15 4.62 -4.91
C ARG A 4 15.96 5.16 -6.32
N VAL A 5 14.74 5.12 -6.85
CA VAL A 5 14.44 5.70 -8.17
C VAL A 5 14.68 7.21 -8.13
N TYR A 6 14.16 7.89 -7.11
CA TYR A 6 14.37 9.33 -6.93
C TYR A 6 15.84 9.68 -6.64
N GLU A 7 16.45 9.00 -5.68
CA GLU A 7 17.80 9.31 -5.18
C GLU A 7 18.90 8.88 -6.16
N GLU A 8 18.83 7.67 -6.73
CA GLU A 8 19.92 7.09 -7.55
C GLU A 8 19.77 7.40 -9.04
N LEU A 9 18.54 7.46 -9.57
CA LEU A 9 18.31 7.69 -11.00
C LEU A 9 18.03 9.16 -11.32
N LEU A 10 17.26 9.85 -10.47
CA LEU A 10 16.85 11.24 -10.70
C LEU A 10 17.66 12.27 -9.91
N ALA A 11 18.50 11.83 -8.97
CA ALA A 11 19.23 12.68 -8.04
C ALA A 11 18.33 13.66 -7.24
N VAL A 12 17.07 13.26 -6.99
CA VAL A 12 16.11 14.02 -6.20
C VAL A 12 16.08 13.45 -4.78
N PRO A 13 16.45 14.23 -3.74
CA PRO A 13 16.32 13.77 -2.37
C PRO A 13 14.84 13.67 -1.98
N VAL A 14 14.49 12.59 -1.29
CA VAL A 14 13.13 12.34 -0.80
C VAL A 14 13.12 11.92 0.66
N ILE A 15 12.00 12.13 1.33
CA ILE A 15 11.77 11.68 2.70
C ILE A 15 10.78 10.53 2.68
N LYS A 16 11.18 9.37 3.21
CA LYS A 16 10.28 8.24 3.42
C LYS A 16 9.36 8.52 4.60
N GLY A 17 8.06 8.27 4.44
CA GLY A 17 7.07 8.51 5.49
C GLY A 17 5.94 7.49 5.50
N ARG A 18 5.10 7.57 6.53
CA ARG A 18 3.82 6.87 6.62
C ARG A 18 2.72 7.93 6.69
N LYS A 19 1.72 7.82 5.81
CA LYS A 19 0.59 8.75 5.80
C LYS A 19 -0.24 8.59 7.08
N SER A 20 -0.83 9.69 7.51
CA SER A 20 -1.81 9.69 8.59
C SER A 20 -3.06 8.87 8.21
N GLU A 21 -3.89 8.53 9.19
CA GLU A 21 -5.16 7.81 8.92
C GLU A 21 -6.11 8.59 8.00
N LYS A 22 -6.00 9.91 7.94
CA LYS A 22 -6.83 10.77 7.08
C LYS A 22 -6.32 10.85 5.63
N GLU A 23 -5.02 10.69 5.42
CA GLU A 23 -4.38 10.81 4.10
C GLU A 23 -4.05 9.46 3.47
N LYS A 24 -4.06 8.37 4.24
CA LYS A 24 -3.83 7.04 3.69
C LYS A 24 -4.91 6.69 2.67
N PHE A 25 -4.60 5.78 1.77
CA PHE A 25 -5.60 5.22 0.88
C PHE A 25 -6.72 4.54 1.67
N ALA A 26 -7.97 4.97 1.43
CA ALA A 26 -9.12 4.60 2.25
C ALA A 26 -9.39 3.09 2.32
N GLY A 27 -9.04 2.34 1.25
CA GLY A 27 -9.17 0.88 1.23
C GLY A 27 -7.99 0.14 1.88
N GLY A 28 -6.89 0.84 2.17
CA GLY A 28 -5.65 0.26 2.67
C GLY A 28 -5.59 0.15 4.19
N LEU A 29 -4.86 -0.86 4.68
CA LEU A 29 -4.48 -0.98 6.08
C LEU A 29 -3.55 0.18 6.49
N TYR A 30 -2.50 0.42 5.70
CA TYR A 30 -1.61 1.56 5.85
C TYR A 30 -1.02 2.00 4.50
N THR A 31 -0.53 3.24 4.45
CA THR A 31 0.11 3.82 3.26
C THR A 31 1.47 4.40 3.64
N THR A 32 2.50 3.98 2.93
CA THR A 32 3.85 4.57 3.00
C THR A 32 4.07 5.44 1.76
N THR A 33 4.89 6.47 1.91
CA THR A 33 5.09 7.51 0.89
C THR A 33 6.57 7.87 0.79
N VAL A 34 6.98 8.40 -0.37
CA VAL A 34 8.20 9.21 -0.51
C VAL A 34 7.78 10.62 -0.89
N GLU A 35 8.18 11.60 -0.08
CA GLU A 35 7.83 13.02 -0.25
C GLU A 35 9.06 13.77 -0.77
N ALA A 36 8.86 14.60 -1.79
CA ALA A 36 9.86 15.53 -2.31
C ALA A 36 9.49 16.97 -1.92
N PHE A 37 10.47 17.86 -1.92
CA PHE A 37 10.25 19.28 -1.63
C PHE A 37 10.66 20.13 -2.84
N ILE A 38 9.82 21.11 -3.19
CA ILE A 38 10.06 22.05 -4.29
C ILE A 38 10.50 23.40 -3.67
N PRO A 39 11.80 23.76 -3.73
CA PRO A 39 12.29 24.96 -3.06
C PRO A 39 11.74 26.27 -3.63
N SER A 40 11.42 26.30 -4.92
CA SER A 40 10.97 27.51 -5.61
C SER A 40 9.61 28.02 -5.17
N ASN A 41 8.74 27.15 -4.65
CA ASN A 41 7.42 27.52 -4.15
C ASN A 41 7.20 27.09 -2.68
N GLY A 42 8.19 26.44 -2.05
CA GLY A 42 8.13 26.03 -0.65
C GLY A 42 7.13 24.91 -0.35
N ARG A 43 6.76 24.09 -1.34
CA ARG A 43 5.73 23.05 -1.19
C ARG A 43 6.34 21.66 -1.21
N ALA A 44 5.79 20.78 -0.37
CA ALA A 44 6.02 19.34 -0.48
C ALA A 44 5.10 18.74 -1.55
N ILE A 45 5.56 17.66 -2.17
CA ILE A 45 4.82 16.90 -3.16
C ILE A 45 5.02 15.41 -2.93
N GLN A 46 3.93 14.66 -3.03
CA GLN A 46 4.00 13.22 -2.96
C GLN A 46 4.62 12.70 -4.26
N GLY A 47 5.73 11.97 -4.14
CA GLY A 47 6.42 11.40 -5.30
C GLY A 47 5.88 10.01 -5.65
N ALA A 48 5.82 9.11 -4.68
CA ALA A 48 5.25 7.78 -4.87
C ALA A 48 4.68 7.21 -3.57
N THR A 49 3.80 6.24 -3.70
CA THR A 49 3.09 5.61 -2.58
C THR A 49 3.11 4.09 -2.69
N SER A 50 3.12 3.44 -1.53
CA SER A 50 2.97 1.99 -1.39
C SER A 50 1.96 1.69 -0.30
N HIS A 51 0.93 0.93 -0.65
CA HIS A 51 -0.22 0.64 0.19
C HIS A 51 -0.25 -0.83 0.58
N CYS A 52 -0.19 -1.12 1.86
CA CYS A 52 -0.57 -2.43 2.35
C CYS A 52 -2.09 -2.47 2.43
N LEU A 53 -2.73 -3.27 1.58
CA LEU A 53 -4.20 -3.35 1.48
C LEU A 53 -4.83 -4.20 2.58
N GLY A 54 -4.02 -5.01 3.27
CA GLY A 54 -4.50 -6.00 4.22
C GLY A 54 -5.50 -6.94 3.54
N GLN A 55 -6.60 -7.23 4.23
CA GLN A 55 -7.65 -8.14 3.73
C GLN A 55 -8.91 -7.43 3.24
N ASN A 56 -8.94 -6.09 3.24
CA ASN A 56 -10.15 -5.33 2.90
C ASN A 56 -10.64 -5.65 1.49
N PHE A 57 -9.74 -5.58 0.51
CA PHE A 57 -10.04 -5.90 -0.88
C PHE A 57 -10.39 -7.38 -1.08
N ALA A 58 -9.67 -8.27 -0.41
CA ALA A 58 -9.97 -9.71 -0.48
C ALA A 58 -11.39 -10.01 0.00
N LYS A 59 -11.84 -9.38 1.09
CA LYS A 59 -13.22 -9.50 1.59
C LYS A 59 -14.24 -8.89 0.63
N MET A 60 -13.97 -7.69 0.11
CA MET A 60 -14.87 -7.02 -0.84
C MET A 60 -15.08 -7.83 -2.12
N PHE A 61 -14.02 -8.43 -2.65
CA PHE A 61 -14.04 -9.19 -3.90
C PHE A 61 -14.18 -10.71 -3.70
N LYS A 62 -14.43 -11.16 -2.46
CA LYS A 62 -14.54 -12.59 -2.09
C LYS A 62 -13.35 -13.43 -2.59
N ILE A 63 -12.16 -12.86 -2.56
CA ILE A 63 -10.92 -13.55 -2.92
C ILE A 63 -10.52 -14.41 -1.73
N ALA A 64 -10.57 -15.73 -1.91
CA ALA A 64 -10.17 -16.71 -0.92
C ALA A 64 -9.23 -17.74 -1.56
N PHE A 65 -8.29 -18.25 -0.78
CA PHE A 65 -7.51 -19.42 -1.14
C PHE A 65 -7.74 -20.53 -0.13
N SER A 66 -7.62 -21.77 -0.58
CA SER A 66 -7.62 -22.94 0.28
C SER A 66 -6.21 -23.13 0.83
N ASP A 67 -6.09 -23.19 2.15
CA ASP A 67 -4.84 -23.59 2.79
C ASP A 67 -4.69 -25.11 2.71
N GLU A 68 -3.51 -25.60 2.34
CA GLU A 68 -3.21 -27.04 2.26
C GLU A 68 -3.26 -27.70 3.66
N SER A 69 -3.25 -26.91 4.74
CA SER A 69 -3.37 -27.37 6.12
C SER A 69 -4.74 -27.96 6.49
N SER A 70 -5.78 -27.77 5.66
CA SER A 70 -7.17 -28.15 5.98
C SER A 70 -7.61 -29.54 5.47
N LYS A 71 -6.66 -30.44 5.11
CA LYS A 71 -6.98 -31.75 4.51
C LYS A 71 -7.17 -32.93 5.47
N GLU A 72 -7.20 -32.74 6.78
CA GLU A 72 -7.57 -33.81 7.73
C GLU A 72 -8.79 -33.43 8.57
N GLY A 73 -9.97 -33.85 8.11
CA GLY A 73 -11.16 -33.97 8.98
C GLY A 73 -12.41 -33.23 8.51
N GLY A 74 -13.21 -33.90 7.67
CA GLY A 74 -14.68 -33.90 7.78
C GLY A 74 -15.45 -32.59 7.63
N GLY A 75 -16.01 -32.37 6.43
CA GLY A 75 -17.36 -31.84 6.20
C GLY A 75 -17.87 -30.68 7.07
N ALA A 76 -17.62 -29.45 6.60
CA ALA A 76 -18.58 -28.36 6.61
C ALA A 76 -18.04 -27.25 5.71
N ALA A 77 -18.88 -26.70 4.82
CA ALA A 77 -18.57 -25.51 4.05
C ALA A 77 -18.56 -24.28 4.98
N ALA A 78 -17.60 -24.21 5.88
CA ALA A 78 -17.37 -23.07 6.73
C ALA A 78 -16.43 -22.12 5.98
N ALA A 79 -16.96 -20.97 5.57
CA ALA A 79 -16.19 -19.83 5.08
C ALA A 79 -15.35 -19.19 6.20
N ALA A 80 -14.58 -19.98 6.93
CA ALA A 80 -13.83 -19.57 8.10
C ALA A 80 -12.34 -19.90 7.88
N GLY A 81 -11.54 -18.84 7.67
CA GLY A 81 -10.08 -18.94 7.63
C GLY A 81 -9.42 -18.69 6.27
N ALA A 82 -10.04 -17.95 5.35
CA ALA A 82 -9.36 -17.50 4.14
C ALA A 82 -8.32 -16.43 4.50
N SER A 83 -7.06 -16.81 4.72
CA SER A 83 -5.97 -15.92 5.08
C SER A 83 -5.43 -15.17 3.86
N ALA A 84 -6.30 -14.50 3.08
CA ALA A 84 -5.88 -13.72 1.90
C ALA A 84 -4.63 -12.89 2.21
N ALA A 85 -3.54 -13.15 1.47
CA ALA A 85 -2.27 -12.47 1.68
C ALA A 85 -2.49 -10.96 1.54
N ALA A 86 -1.90 -10.16 2.43
CA ALA A 86 -1.97 -8.72 2.32
C ALA A 86 -1.35 -8.31 0.98
N ALA A 87 -2.18 -7.73 0.10
CA ALA A 87 -1.70 -7.23 -1.17
C ALA A 87 -1.00 -5.88 -0.95
N ASP A 88 0.12 -5.66 -1.63
CA ASP A 88 0.77 -4.37 -1.74
C ASP A 88 0.41 -3.74 -3.09
N ALA A 89 -0.12 -2.52 -3.07
CA ALA A 89 -0.33 -1.71 -4.26
C ALA A 89 0.69 -0.57 -4.29
N GLU A 90 1.47 -0.48 -5.36
CA GLU A 90 2.49 0.55 -5.58
C GLU A 90 2.03 1.48 -6.71
N THR A 91 2.06 2.80 -6.47
CA THR A 91 1.62 3.80 -7.45
C THR A 91 2.61 4.97 -7.46
N ASP A 92 3.02 5.39 -8.65
CA ASP A 92 3.70 6.67 -8.85
C ASP A 92 2.70 7.79 -8.62
N ALA A 93 2.97 8.69 -7.68
CA ALA A 93 2.06 9.77 -7.42
C ALA A 93 2.26 10.81 -8.52
N GLY A 94 1.35 10.83 -9.50
CA GLY A 94 1.22 11.98 -10.39
C GLY A 94 1.11 13.23 -9.52
N ALA A 95 1.86 14.27 -9.85
CA ALA A 95 2.12 15.48 -9.06
C ALA A 95 0.89 16.05 -8.30
N GLU A 96 0.51 15.45 -7.18
CA GLU A 96 -0.47 15.94 -6.25
C GLU A 96 0.29 16.47 -5.04
N ALA A 97 0.22 17.79 -4.86
CA ALA A 97 0.77 18.41 -3.68
C ALA A 97 0.08 17.81 -2.44
N SER A 98 0.86 17.32 -1.49
CA SER A 98 0.36 16.93 -0.18
C SER A 98 -0.38 18.14 0.42
N ALA A 99 -1.67 17.98 0.71
CA ALA A 99 -2.51 19.02 1.30
C ALA A 99 -2.09 19.36 2.74
#